data_AF-A0A3D5FNL1-F1
#
_entry.id   AF-A0A3D5FNL1-F1
#
_cell.length_a   1.000
_cell.length_b   1.000
_cell.length_c   1.000
_cell.angle_alpha   90.00
_cell.angle_beta   90.00
_cell.angle_gamma   90.00
#
_symmetry.space_group_name_H-M   'P 1'
#
loop_
_entity.id
_entity.type
_entity.pdbx_description
1 polymer ?
#
loop_
_entity_poly.entity_id
_entity_poly.type
_entity_poly.pdbx_seq_one_letter_code
_entity_poly.pdbx_strand_id
1 'polypeptide(L)' 'MVMVIFGTGTVQAETIRGYVLHSGTQKRVADVEVAFLIGSKGGSMSPMAQTQSDAEGRFDFSGPFLERGTR' A
#
# COMPACT_ATOMS: atom_id res chain seq x y z
N MET A 1 -1.10 -39.96 10.13
CA MET A 1 -1.34 -38.94 11.18
C MET A 1 -0.85 -37.61 10.64
N VAL A 2 -1.75 -36.76 10.18
CA VAL A 2 -1.41 -35.44 9.61
C VAL A 2 -1.61 -34.42 10.71
N MET A 3 -0.53 -33.75 11.11
CA MET A 3 -0.57 -32.65 12.06
C MET A 3 -0.79 -31.35 11.28
N VAL A 4 -2.00 -30.79 11.38
CA VAL A 4 -2.32 -29.47 10.82
C VAL A 4 -2.04 -28.45 11.91
N ILE A 5 -0.97 -27.67 11.73
CA ILE A 5 -0.63 -26.55 12.62
C ILE A 5 -1.42 -25.33 12.14
N PHE A 6 -2.47 -24.94 12.88
CA PHE A 6 -3.14 -23.66 12.68
C PHE A 6 -2.35 -22.58 13.43
N GLY A 7 -1.40 -21.94 12.73
CA GLY A 7 -0.75 -20.75 13.25
C GLY A 7 -1.72 -19.56 13.23
N THR A 8 -2.09 -19.04 14.40
CA THR A 8 -2.77 -17.74 14.54
C THR A 8 -1.76 -16.60 14.37
N GLY A 9 -1.13 -16.51 13.20
CA GLY A 9 -0.32 -15.37 12.83
C GLY A 9 -1.21 -14.32 12.18
N THR A 10 -1.35 -13.15 12.80
CA THR A 10 -1.82 -11.97 12.07
C THR A 10 -0.74 -11.62 11.06
N VAL A 11 -0.95 -11.96 9.79
CA VAL A 11 -0.09 -11.48 8.71
C VAL A 11 -0.43 -10.00 8.53
N GLN A 12 0.19 -9.12 9.33
CA GLN A 12 0.22 -7.70 8.96
C GLN A 12 0.87 -7.65 7.59
N ALA A 13 0.17 -7.13 6.58
CA ALA A 13 0.81 -6.80 5.33
C ALA A 13 1.75 -5.63 5.65
N GLU A 14 3.01 -5.91 5.95
CA GLU A 14 4.02 -4.91 6.34
C GLU A 14 4.38 -3.95 5.20
N THR A 15 3.96 -4.28 3.96
CA THR A 15 4.25 -3.49 2.76
C THR A 15 3.09 -3.51 1.75
N ILE A 16 2.70 -2.34 1.23
CA ILE A 16 1.89 -2.22 0.00
C ILE A 16 2.86 -2.06 -1.16
N ARG A 17 2.69 -2.88 -2.19
CA ARG A 17 3.51 -2.84 -3.42
C ARG A 17 2.63 -2.68 -4.63
N GLY A 18 3.08 -1.89 -5.59
CA GLY A 18 2.34 -1.64 -6.80
C GLY A 18 3.21 -1.08 -7.90
N TYR A 19 2.55 -0.59 -8.93
CA TYR A 19 3.19 0.03 -10.07
C TYR A 19 2.23 0.92 -10.82
N VAL A 20 2.78 1.85 -11.59
CA VAL A 20 2.02 2.80 -12.40
C VAL A 20 2.13 2.43 -13.87
N LEU A 21 0.98 2.38 -14.54
CA LEU A 21 0.89 2.19 -15.98
C LEU A 21 0.28 3.41 -16.65
N HIS A 22 0.80 3.77 -17.82
CA HIS A 22 0.13 4.68 -18.73
C HIS A 22 -1.09 3.96 -19.32
N SER A 23 -2.30 4.50 -19.16
CA SER A 23 -3.56 3.84 -19.54
C SER A 23 -3.63 3.46 -21.03
N GLY A 24 -3.15 4.32 -21.93
CA GLY A 24 -3.17 4.06 -23.38
C GLY A 24 -2.14 3.04 -23.87
N THR A 25 -0.89 3.11 -23.38
CA THR A 25 0.21 2.28 -23.89
C THR A 25 0.49 1.05 -23.03
N GLN A 26 -0.10 0.98 -21.83
CA GLN A 26 0.15 -0.04 -20.81
C GLN A 26 1.64 -0.15 -20.40
N LYS A 27 2.46 0.86 -20.72
CA LYS A 27 3.86 0.92 -20.31
C LYS A 27 4.01 1.44 -18.88
N ARG A 28 5.07 1.01 -18.21
CA ARG A 28 5.46 1.48 -16.87
C ARG A 28 5.83 2.96 -16.91
N VAL A 29 5.47 3.68 -15.84
CA VAL A 29 5.73 5.12 -15.71
C VAL A 29 6.51 5.38 -14.43
N ALA A 30 7.71 5.93 -14.59
CA ALA A 30 8.58 6.37 -13.51
C ALA A 30 8.20 7.78 -13.01
N ASP A 31 8.74 8.15 -11.86
CA ASP A 31 8.66 9.49 -11.28
C ASP A 31 7.24 9.99 -10.99
N VAL A 32 6.28 9.08 -10.80
CA VAL A 32 4.90 9.41 -10.44
C VAL A 32 4.74 9.40 -8.93
N GLU A 33 4.27 10.51 -8.37
CA GLU A 33 3.92 10.59 -6.96
C GLU A 33 2.68 9.74 -6.66
N VAL A 34 2.80 8.89 -5.64
CA VAL A 34 1.72 8.02 -5.13
C VAL A 34 1.54 8.31 -3.65
N ALA A 35 0.34 8.73 -3.27
CA ALA A 35 0.00 9.03 -1.88
C ALA A 35 -1.21 8.22 -1.41
N PHE A 36 -1.14 7.72 -0.17
CA PHE A 36 -2.31 7.20 0.54
C PHE A 36 -2.76 8.23 1.57
N LEU A 37 -4.07 8.48 1.59
CA LEU A 37 -4.72 9.42 2.48
C LEU A 37 -5.67 8.69 3.41
N ILE A 38 -5.86 9.21 4.62
CA ILE A 38 -6.84 8.73 5.58
C ILE A 38 -8.01 9.70 5.61
N GLY A 39 -9.21 9.17 5.36
CA GLY A 39 -10.45 9.92 5.47
C GLY A 39 -10.99 9.94 6.90
N SER A 40 -11.39 11.11 7.37
CA SER A 40 -12.13 11.28 8.62
C SER A 40 -13.65 11.22 8.36
N LYS A 41 -14.43 10.98 9.42
CA LYS A 41 -15.91 11.02 9.35
C LYS A 41 -16.46 12.37 8.89
N GLY A 42 -15.68 13.45 9.04
CA GLY A 42 -16.04 14.80 8.58
C GLY A 42 -15.67 15.09 7.13
N GLY A 43 -15.16 14.10 6.39
CA GLY A 43 -14.76 14.25 4.98
C GLY A 43 -13.39 14.89 4.77
N SER A 44 -12.67 15.24 5.83
CA SER A 44 -11.27 15.69 5.70
C SER A 44 -10.35 14.52 5.40
N MET A 45 -9.33 14.77 4.57
CA MET A 45 -8.30 13.81 4.21
C MET A 45 -6.97 14.25 4.80
N SER A 46 -6.23 13.33 5.42
CA SER A 46 -4.88 13.58 5.93
C SER A 46 -3.87 12.66 5.26
N PRO A 47 -2.63 13.12 4.97
CA PRO A 47 -1.59 12.26 4.43
C PRO A 47 -1.24 11.13 5.39
N MET A 48 -1.17 9.90 4.87
CA MET A 48 -0.67 8.73 5.60
C MET A 48 0.73 8.33 5.13
N ALA A 49 0.91 8.37 3.81
CA ALA A 49 2.02 7.79 3.11
C ALA A 49 2.19 8.48 1.78
N GLN A 50 3.42 8.71 1.37
CA GLN A 50 3.76 9.23 0.05
C GLN A 50 5.04 8.55 -0.41
N THR A 51 5.07 8.16 -1.67
CA THR A 51 6.23 7.60 -2.35
C THR A 51 6.21 8.03 -3.81
N GLN A 52 7.26 7.71 -4.54
CA GLN A 52 7.35 7.98 -5.97
C GLN A 52 7.69 6.68 -6.70
N SER A 53 7.12 6.47 -7.89
CA SER A 53 7.47 5.29 -8.67
C SER A 53 8.92 5.35 -9.17
N ASP A 54 9.61 4.21 -9.07
CA ASP A 54 11.00 4.04 -9.51
C ASP A 54 11.14 4.00 -11.04
N ALA A 55 12.37 3.77 -11.53
CA ALA A 55 12.68 3.69 -12.96
C ALA A 55 11.90 2.58 -13.69
N GLU A 56 11.49 1.52 -12.98
CA GLU A 56 10.64 0.44 -13.50
C GLU A 56 9.15 0.71 -13.29
N GLY A 57 8.79 1.91 -12.81
CA GLY A 57 7.45 2.34 -12.50
C GLY A 57 6.82 1.60 -11.32
N ARG A 58 7.62 0.97 -10.45
CA ARG A 58 7.16 0.29 -9.24
C ARG A 58 7.19 1.25 -8.07
N PHE A 59 6.36 0.97 -7.07
CA PHE A 59 6.45 1.63 -5.78
C PHE A 59 6.23 0.61 -4.67
N ASP A 60 6.84 0.86 -3.53
CA ASP A 60 6.51 0.20 -2.29
C ASP A 60 6.33 1.23 -1.17
N PHE A 61 5.48 0.87 -0.23
CA PHE A 61 5.32 1.60 1.00
C PHE A 61 5.36 0.59 2.13
N SER A 62 6.30 0.77 3.05
CA SER A 62 6.44 -0.04 4.25
C SER A 62 6.19 0.83 5.47
N GLY A 63 5.37 0.36 6.39
CA GLY A 63 5.05 1.11 7.60
C GLY A 63 3.90 0.48 8.37
N PRO A 64 3.59 1.00 9.57
CA PRO A 64 2.37 0.60 10.25
C PRO A 64 1.19 1.13 9.43
N PHE A 65 0.50 0.24 8.73
CA PHE A 65 -0.77 0.56 8.13
C PHE A 65 -1.82 0.72 9.22
N LEU A 66 -2.83 1.57 8.97
CA LEU A 66 -3.98 1.63 9.86
C LEU A 66 -4.60 0.24 9.98
N GLU A 67 -4.57 -0.31 11.18
CA GLU A 67 -5.40 -1.44 11.52
C GLU A 67 -6.80 -0.97 11.90
N ARG A 68 -7.77 -1.88 11.81
CA ARG A 68 -9.11 -1.62 12.34
C ARG A 68 -9.00 -1.21 13.82
N GLY A 69 -9.40 0.01 14.14
CA GLY A 69 -9.38 0.54 15.52
C GLY A 69 -8.26 1.54 15.79
N THR A 70 -7.34 1.75 14.84
CA THR A 70 -6.36 2.85 14.91
C THR A 70 -7.13 4.19 14.88
N ARG A 71 -6.93 5.02 15.90
CA ARG A 71 -7.59 6.33 16.09
C ARG A 71 -6.60 7.46 15.90
#